data_AF-A0A2E8H7T3-F1
#
_entry.id   AF-A0A2E8H7T3-F1
#
_cell.length_a   1.000
_cell.length_b   1.000
_cell.length_c   1.000
_cell.angle_alpha   90.00
_cell.angle_beta   90.00
_cell.angle_gamma   90.00
#
_symmetry.space_group_name_H-M   'P 1'
#
loop_
_entity.id
_entity.type
_entity.pdbx_description
1 polymer ?
#
loop_
_entity_poly.entity_id
_entity_poly.type
_entity_poly.pdbx_seq_one_letter_code
_entity_poly.pdbx_strand_id
1 'polypeptide(L)'
;MPSHHSPAPDEVATVWLAIDPSTTENGCMRVIPGSHRERDRVHEEVDDVSDVLLTQTVRRDLLDESTAIDCVLEPNHCSLHDAYLIHGSNATNGKTRRCGYQMRYMPTTVKSSPAGGQQIYLARGVDHAGNDYADPTSVNERWLQDDPKLQRIADRCAAFVSP
;
A
#
# COMPACT_ATOMS: atom_id res chain seq x y z
N MET A 1 -7.37 -29.36 14.81
CA MET A 1 -6.55 -29.15 13.59
C MET A 1 -6.48 -27.64 13.38
N PRO A 2 -5.33 -26.96 13.53
CA PRO A 2 -5.26 -25.55 13.19
C PRO A 2 -5.26 -25.45 11.67
N SER A 3 -6.32 -24.85 11.12
CA SER A 3 -6.40 -24.49 9.71
C SER A 3 -5.31 -23.47 9.41
N HIS A 4 -4.37 -23.82 8.53
CA HIS A 4 -3.43 -22.88 7.95
C HIS A 4 -4.22 -21.89 7.08
N HIS A 5 -4.60 -20.76 7.67
CA HIS A 5 -4.96 -19.58 6.88
C HIS A 5 -3.64 -18.90 6.49
N SER A 6 -3.36 -18.86 5.18
CA SER A 6 -2.64 -17.73 4.56
C SER A 6 -3.23 -16.42 5.05
N PRO A 7 -2.60 -15.23 4.90
CA PRO A 7 -3.29 -13.99 5.22
C PRO A 7 -4.54 -14.00 4.36
N ALA A 8 -5.70 -14.08 4.98
CA ALA A 8 -6.81 -13.44 4.33
C ALA A 8 -6.38 -11.96 4.22
N PRO A 9 -6.55 -11.28 3.08
CA PRO A 9 -6.24 -9.85 2.89
C PRO A 9 -6.89 -8.91 3.95
N ASP A 10 -7.61 -9.48 4.89
CA ASP A 10 -8.61 -8.92 5.77
C ASP A 10 -8.05 -8.22 7.01
N GLU A 11 -6.79 -8.45 7.38
CA GLU A 11 -6.16 -7.91 8.61
C GLU A 11 -4.96 -7.00 8.32
N VAL A 12 -5.05 -6.19 7.27
CA VAL A 12 -4.00 -5.22 6.92
C VAL A 12 -4.45 -3.80 7.24
N ALA A 13 -3.60 -3.05 7.96
CA ALA A 13 -3.71 -1.62 8.11
C ALA A 13 -2.65 -0.93 7.23
N THR A 14 -3.08 0.03 6.43
CA THR A 14 -2.20 0.85 5.60
C THR A 14 -1.99 2.21 6.22
N VAL A 15 -0.73 2.62 6.35
CA VAL A 15 -0.34 4.01 6.59
C VAL A 15 0.09 4.61 5.26
N TRP A 16 -0.53 5.72 4.87
CA TRP A 16 -0.09 6.53 3.74
C TRP A 16 0.44 7.86 4.27
N LEU A 17 1.77 8.03 4.21
CA LEU A 17 2.48 9.22 4.68
C LEU A 17 2.70 10.19 3.52
N ALA A 18 2.27 11.44 3.68
CA ALA A 18 2.49 12.50 2.70
C ALA A 18 3.96 12.96 2.73
N ILE A 19 4.69 12.76 1.64
CA ILE A 19 6.04 13.34 1.44
C ILE A 19 5.90 14.75 0.88
N ASP A 20 5.06 14.90 -0.15
CA ASP A 20 4.64 16.20 -0.70
C ASP A 20 3.22 16.52 -0.23
N PRO A 21 2.74 17.78 -0.35
CA PRO A 21 1.34 18.11 -0.10
C PRO A 21 0.40 17.23 -0.93
N SER A 22 -0.70 16.80 -0.33
CA SER A 22 -1.75 16.01 -0.98
C SER A 22 -3.05 16.80 -0.89
N THR A 23 -3.40 17.47 -1.99
CA THR A 23 -4.54 18.39 -2.09
C THR A 23 -5.53 17.90 -3.14
N THR A 24 -6.74 18.43 -3.14
CA THR A 24 -7.75 18.12 -4.16
C THR A 24 -7.25 18.46 -5.58
N GLU A 25 -6.43 19.50 -5.72
CA GLU A 25 -5.85 19.97 -6.98
C GLU A 25 -4.77 19.02 -7.53
N ASN A 26 -3.96 18.38 -6.68
CA ASN A 26 -2.93 17.45 -7.13
C ASN A 26 -3.32 15.97 -6.96
N GLY A 27 -4.62 15.73 -6.74
CA GLY A 27 -5.24 14.42 -6.71
C GLY A 27 -5.05 13.70 -5.38
N CYS A 28 -5.42 14.29 -4.25
CA CYS A 28 -5.42 13.60 -2.97
C CYS A 28 -6.27 12.31 -3.00
N MET A 29 -5.99 11.41 -2.06
CA MET A 29 -6.84 10.24 -1.88
C MET A 29 -8.25 10.66 -1.50
N ARG A 30 -9.25 9.95 -2.00
CA ARG A 30 -10.66 10.05 -1.63
C ARG A 30 -11.08 8.73 -1.04
N VAL A 31 -11.92 8.76 -0.01
CA VAL A 31 -12.37 7.56 0.71
C VAL A 31 -13.88 7.57 0.87
N ILE A 32 -14.51 6.40 0.92
CA ILE A 32 -15.91 6.26 1.33
C ILE A 32 -15.95 5.90 2.82
N PRO A 33 -16.38 6.80 3.72
CA PRO A 33 -16.41 6.53 5.15
C PRO A 33 -17.27 5.30 5.48
N GLY A 34 -16.78 4.44 6.37
CA GLY A 34 -17.53 3.27 6.86
C GLY A 34 -17.56 2.05 5.93
N SER A 35 -17.08 2.17 4.67
CA SER A 35 -17.16 1.06 3.69
C SER A 35 -16.40 -0.20 4.12
N HIS A 36 -15.34 -0.06 4.93
CA HIS A 36 -14.53 -1.16 5.46
C HIS A 36 -15.32 -2.14 6.36
N ARG A 37 -16.53 -1.78 6.78
CA ARG A 37 -17.40 -2.64 7.58
C ARG A 37 -18.06 -3.74 6.76
N GLU A 38 -18.10 -3.58 5.44
CA GLU A 38 -18.68 -4.52 4.49
C GLU A 38 -17.55 -5.30 3.81
N ARG A 39 -17.20 -6.45 4.39
CA ARG A 39 -16.02 -7.25 4.02
C ARG A 39 -16.28 -8.29 2.92
N ASP A 40 -17.55 -8.46 2.56
CA ASP A 40 -18.05 -9.39 1.55
C ASP A 40 -18.05 -8.81 0.13
N ARG A 41 -17.44 -7.63 -0.08
CA ARG A 41 -17.42 -6.95 -1.36
C ARG A 41 -16.49 -7.66 -2.36
N VAL A 42 -17.11 -8.18 -3.42
CA VAL A 42 -16.43 -8.80 -4.57
C VAL A 42 -15.67 -7.72 -5.34
N HIS A 43 -14.39 -7.95 -5.60
CA HIS A 43 -13.63 -7.14 -6.55
C HIS A 43 -13.89 -7.68 -7.95
N GLU A 44 -14.20 -6.81 -8.91
CA GLU A 44 -14.33 -7.16 -10.32
C GLU A 44 -13.06 -6.79 -11.08
N GLU A 45 -12.71 -7.57 -12.10
CA GLU A 45 -11.62 -7.21 -13.02
C GLU A 45 -11.99 -5.94 -13.79
N VAL A 46 -11.00 -5.08 -14.02
CA VAL A 46 -11.21 -3.83 -14.77
C VAL A 46 -11.02 -4.08 -16.26
N ASP A 47 -12.03 -3.78 -17.07
CA ASP A 47 -12.01 -3.95 -18.53
C ASP A 47 -11.09 -2.96 -19.28
N ASP A 48 -10.72 -1.84 -18.66
CA ASP A 48 -9.94 -0.76 -19.27
C ASP A 48 -8.68 -0.43 -18.46
N VAL A 49 -7.52 -0.73 -19.05
CA VAL A 49 -6.21 -0.78 -18.37
C VAL A 49 -5.43 0.53 -18.49
N SER A 50 -5.96 1.54 -19.19
CA SER A 50 -5.17 2.73 -19.54
C SER A 50 -4.88 3.65 -18.36
N ASP A 51 -5.74 3.68 -17.35
CA ASP A 51 -5.69 4.68 -16.26
C ASP A 51 -5.77 4.08 -14.84
N VAL A 52 -5.66 2.75 -14.70
CA VAL A 52 -5.83 2.07 -13.41
C VAL A 52 -4.52 1.45 -12.93
N LEU A 53 -4.07 1.85 -11.72
CA LEU A 53 -2.87 1.30 -11.07
C LEU A 53 -3.08 -0.14 -10.56
N LEU A 54 -4.33 -0.61 -10.54
CA LEU A 54 -4.76 -1.91 -10.06
C LEU A 54 -5.55 -2.63 -11.16
N THR A 55 -5.41 -3.95 -11.25
CA THR A 55 -6.13 -4.79 -12.23
C THR A 55 -7.55 -5.14 -11.79
N GLN A 56 -7.97 -4.68 -10.60
CA GLN A 56 -9.27 -4.95 -10.01
C GLN A 56 -9.84 -3.67 -9.41
N THR A 57 -11.16 -3.49 -9.54
CA THR A 57 -11.92 -2.39 -8.93
C THR A 57 -13.06 -2.93 -8.09
N VAL A 58 -13.54 -2.11 -7.15
CA VAL A 58 -14.78 -2.42 -6.45
C VAL A 58 -15.93 -2.28 -7.45
N ARG A 59 -16.88 -3.21 -7.41
CA ARG A 59 -18.07 -3.13 -8.26
C ARG A 59 -18.72 -1.76 -8.15
N ARG A 60 -19.03 -1.14 -9.30
CA ARG A 60 -19.58 0.22 -9.35
C ARG A 60 -20.92 0.36 -8.62
N ASP A 61 -21.72 -0.70 -8.56
CA ASP A 61 -23.00 -0.69 -7.84
C ASP A 61 -22.84 -0.68 -6.30
N LEU A 62 -21.64 -0.98 -5.80
CA LEU A 62 -21.27 -0.88 -4.39
C LEU A 62 -20.57 0.46 -4.06
N LEU A 63 -20.39 1.33 -5.06
CA LEU A 63 -19.65 2.58 -4.96
C LEU A 63 -20.62 3.78 -5.06
N ASP A 64 -21.02 4.35 -3.92
CA ASP A 64 -21.66 5.67 -3.91
C ASP A 64 -20.61 6.78 -3.83
N GLU A 65 -20.09 7.20 -4.99
CA GLU A 65 -19.09 8.25 -5.09
C GLU A 65 -19.54 9.60 -4.50
N SER A 66 -20.85 9.83 -4.36
CA SER A 66 -21.37 11.07 -3.74
C SER A 66 -21.06 11.16 -2.24
N THR A 67 -20.79 10.02 -1.61
CA THR A 67 -20.39 9.93 -0.20
C THR A 67 -18.88 9.99 0.01
N ALA A 68 -18.09 10.02 -1.06
CA ALA A 68 -16.65 10.04 -0.97
C ALA A 68 -16.13 11.40 -0.47
N ILE A 69 -15.24 11.35 0.53
CA ILE A 69 -14.60 12.53 1.12
C ILE A 69 -13.12 12.59 0.75
N ASP A 70 -12.58 13.80 0.65
CA ASP A 70 -11.19 14.06 0.32
C ASP A 70 -10.29 13.92 1.56
N CYS A 71 -9.19 13.19 1.42
CA CYS A 71 -8.14 13.04 2.42
C CYS A 71 -6.98 14.01 2.08
N VAL A 72 -7.20 15.29 2.40
CA VAL A 72 -6.18 16.34 2.23
C VAL A 72 -5.14 16.25 3.34
N LEU A 73 -3.86 16.23 2.97
CA LEU A 73 -2.74 16.05 3.90
C LEU A 73 -1.62 17.04 3.57
N GLU A 74 -1.06 17.65 4.61
CA GLU A 74 0.18 18.40 4.54
C GLU A 74 1.39 17.45 4.57
N PRO A 75 2.59 17.88 4.13
CA PRO A 75 3.81 17.10 4.31
C PRO A 75 3.99 16.65 5.76
N ASN A 76 4.35 15.38 5.95
CA ASN A 76 4.47 14.68 7.24
C ASN A 76 3.15 14.33 7.94
N HIS A 77 1.99 14.68 7.39
CA HIS A 77 0.72 14.08 7.82
C HIS A 77 0.56 12.69 7.20
N CYS A 78 -0.25 11.84 7.83
CA CYS A 78 -0.58 10.54 7.28
C CYS A 78 -2.06 10.21 7.43
N SER A 79 -2.53 9.32 6.56
CA SER A 79 -3.79 8.61 6.75
C SER A 79 -3.51 7.18 7.19
N LEU A 80 -4.37 6.65 8.06
CA LEU A 80 -4.40 5.25 8.45
C LEU A 80 -5.73 4.66 8.00
N HIS A 81 -5.71 3.58 7.23
CA HIS A 81 -6.93 2.94 6.74
C HIS A 81 -6.84 1.41 6.72
N ASP A 82 -8.00 0.78 6.94
CA ASP A 82 -8.21 -0.67 6.82
C ASP A 82 -8.16 -1.10 5.35
N ALA A 83 -7.72 -2.34 5.08
CA ALA A 83 -7.64 -2.91 3.74
C ALA A 83 -8.94 -2.86 2.94
N TYR A 84 -10.11 -2.90 3.61
CA TYR A 84 -11.43 -2.82 2.98
C TYR A 84 -11.98 -1.39 2.88
N LEU A 85 -11.28 -0.37 3.38
CA LEU A 85 -11.72 0.99 3.15
C LEU A 85 -11.63 1.27 1.65
N ILE A 86 -12.74 1.65 1.05
CA ILE A 86 -12.77 2.01 -0.36
C ILE A 86 -12.08 3.34 -0.48
N HIS A 87 -11.03 3.34 -1.28
CA HIS A 87 -10.22 4.50 -1.53
C HIS A 87 -9.73 4.52 -2.97
N GLY A 88 -9.53 5.71 -3.49
CA GLY A 88 -8.95 5.96 -4.80
C GLY A 88 -8.38 7.36 -4.86
N SER A 89 -7.84 7.77 -5.99
CA SER A 89 -7.47 9.16 -6.20
C SER A 89 -7.84 9.59 -7.60
N ASN A 90 -8.23 10.84 -7.75
CA ASN A 90 -8.42 11.42 -9.07
C ASN A 90 -7.08 11.53 -9.80
N ALA A 91 -7.13 11.54 -11.13
CA ALA A 91 -5.97 11.91 -11.93
C ALA A 91 -5.49 13.31 -11.51
N THR A 92 -4.17 13.47 -11.43
CA THR A 92 -3.59 14.80 -11.20
C THR A 92 -3.63 15.59 -12.50
N ASN A 93 -4.15 16.82 -12.43
CA ASN A 93 -4.16 17.79 -13.52
C ASN A 93 -3.17 18.95 -13.27
N GLY A 94 -2.48 18.91 -12.13
CA GLY A 94 -1.58 19.97 -11.67
C GLY A 94 -0.12 19.79 -12.09
N LYS A 95 0.64 20.89 -12.04
CA LYS A 95 2.11 20.89 -12.21
C LYS A 95 2.86 20.46 -10.94
N THR A 96 2.16 20.36 -9.82
CA THR A 96 2.72 20.04 -8.51
C THR A 96 2.74 18.54 -8.30
N ARG A 97 3.91 18.00 -7.98
CA ARG A 97 4.10 16.58 -7.66
C ARG A 97 3.30 16.21 -6.40
N ARG A 98 2.68 15.03 -6.42
CA ARG A 98 2.10 14.34 -5.26
C ARG A 98 2.88 13.05 -5.02
N CYS A 99 3.59 12.97 -3.91
CA CYS A 99 4.30 11.78 -3.48
C CYS A 99 3.90 11.38 -2.07
N GLY A 100 3.60 10.09 -1.89
CA GLY A 100 3.40 9.51 -0.58
C GLY A 100 4.18 8.21 -0.44
N TYR A 101 4.41 7.84 0.81
CA TYR A 101 5.03 6.58 1.21
C TYR A 101 3.98 5.68 1.86
N GLN A 102 3.74 4.53 1.23
CA GLN A 102 2.75 3.56 1.69
C GLN A 102 3.45 2.46 2.50
N MET A 103 2.98 2.25 3.72
CA MET A 103 3.42 1.17 4.62
C MET A 103 2.22 0.31 4.97
N ARG A 104 2.38 -1.01 4.92
CA ARG A 104 1.33 -1.97 5.25
C ARG A 104 1.75 -2.79 6.47
N TYR A 105 0.86 -2.87 7.44
CA TYR A 105 1.05 -3.62 8.68
C TYR A 105 0.01 -4.73 8.77
N MET A 106 0.43 -5.88 9.25
CA MET A 106 -0.44 -7.02 9.58
C MET A 106 -0.07 -7.55 10.97
N PRO A 107 -1.00 -8.15 11.72
CA PRO A 107 -0.69 -8.72 13.03
C PRO A 107 0.24 -9.94 12.90
N THR A 108 1.01 -10.23 13.95
CA THR A 108 1.97 -11.35 13.95
C THR A 108 1.33 -12.74 13.98
N THR A 109 0.00 -12.80 14.10
CA THR A 109 -0.82 -14.02 13.97
C THR A 109 -1.12 -14.39 12.51
N VAL A 110 -0.79 -13.52 11.56
CA VAL A 110 -1.01 -13.72 10.13
C VAL A 110 0.23 -14.29 9.46
N LYS A 111 0.09 -15.42 8.76
CA LYS A 111 1.17 -16.04 7.97
C LYS A 111 1.22 -15.40 6.60
N SER A 112 2.19 -14.55 6.30
CA SER A 112 2.38 -13.93 5.00
C SER A 112 2.59 -14.92 3.86
N SER A 113 2.04 -14.60 2.69
CA SER A 113 2.34 -15.27 1.42
C SER A 113 2.76 -14.22 0.39
N PRO A 114 3.99 -13.69 0.49
CA PRO A 114 4.44 -12.60 -0.37
C PRO A 114 4.57 -13.08 -1.83
N ALA A 115 3.92 -12.38 -2.75
CA ALA A 115 4.09 -12.59 -4.18
C ALA A 115 5.26 -11.74 -4.71
N GLY A 116 5.94 -12.21 -5.76
CA GLY A 116 6.87 -11.37 -6.53
C GLY A 116 8.08 -10.82 -5.76
N GLY A 117 8.54 -11.50 -4.69
CA GLY A 117 9.74 -11.07 -3.95
C GLY A 117 9.50 -9.94 -2.94
N GLN A 118 8.25 -9.66 -2.58
CA GLN A 118 7.92 -8.78 -1.46
C GLN A 118 8.59 -9.27 -0.16
N GLN A 119 9.20 -8.34 0.57
CA GLN A 119 9.77 -8.60 1.89
C GLN A 119 8.83 -8.11 2.98
N ILE A 120 8.87 -8.80 4.11
CA ILE A 120 8.21 -8.38 5.34
C ILE A 120 9.25 -8.21 6.44
N TYR A 121 8.97 -7.29 7.36
CA TYR A 121 9.85 -6.96 8.48
C TYR A 121 9.06 -7.04 9.78
N LEU A 122 9.68 -7.57 10.84
CA LEU A 122 9.06 -7.60 12.16
C LEU A 122 9.14 -6.21 12.78
N ALA A 123 8.05 -5.43 12.67
CA ALA A 123 8.01 -4.07 13.19
C ALA A 123 7.98 -4.01 14.73
N ARG A 124 7.27 -4.94 15.38
CA ARG A 124 7.14 -5.01 16.84
C ARG A 124 6.71 -6.42 17.28
N GLY A 125 7.17 -6.84 18.45
CA GLY A 125 6.60 -7.98 19.18
C GLY A 125 7.26 -9.31 18.82
N VAL A 126 6.48 -10.38 18.87
CA VAL A 126 6.92 -11.75 18.59
C VAL A 126 6.04 -12.33 17.48
N ASP A 127 6.65 -13.08 16.59
CA ASP A 127 5.95 -13.80 15.54
C ASP A 127 5.16 -14.99 16.09
N HIS A 128 3.88 -15.07 15.75
CA HIS A 128 2.98 -16.15 16.15
C HIS A 128 2.55 -17.03 14.98
N ALA A 129 2.93 -16.68 13.75
CA ALA A 129 2.54 -17.39 12.54
C ALA A 129 3.71 -18.12 11.87
N GLY A 130 4.96 -17.91 12.31
CA GLY A 130 6.14 -18.56 11.77
C GLY A 130 6.53 -18.01 10.41
N ASN A 131 6.52 -16.68 10.25
CA ASN A 131 6.91 -15.92 9.08
C ASN A 131 8.42 -15.86 8.87
N ASP A 132 8.82 -15.69 7.60
CA ASP A 132 10.20 -15.39 7.23
C ASP A 132 10.37 -13.88 7.09
N TYR A 133 11.18 -13.27 7.95
CA TYR A 133 11.44 -11.83 7.94
C TYR A 133 12.74 -11.50 7.22
N ALA A 134 12.72 -10.42 6.45
CA ALA A 134 13.92 -9.84 5.87
C ALA A 134 14.70 -9.04 6.92
N ASP A 135 16.00 -8.87 6.66
CA ASP A 135 16.85 -7.98 7.44
C ASP A 135 16.72 -6.54 6.87
N PRO A 136 16.19 -5.57 7.65
CA PRO A 136 16.01 -4.19 7.18
C PRO A 136 17.33 -3.45 6.94
N THR A 137 18.46 -4.02 7.37
CA THR A 137 19.80 -3.46 7.13
C THR A 137 20.47 -4.03 5.87
N SER A 138 19.85 -5.03 5.24
CA SER A 138 20.38 -5.71 4.07
C SER A 138 19.59 -5.34 2.82
N VAL A 139 20.30 -5.12 1.72
CA VAL A 139 19.69 -4.83 0.41
C VAL A 139 19.06 -6.11 -0.14
N ASN A 140 17.85 -6.00 -0.69
CA ASN A 140 17.23 -7.10 -1.42
C ASN A 140 17.87 -7.25 -2.80
N GLU A 141 18.95 -8.01 -2.90
CA GLU A 141 19.68 -8.19 -4.17
C GLU A 141 18.80 -8.72 -5.30
N ARG A 142 17.78 -9.51 -4.98
CA ARG A 142 16.82 -10.04 -5.97
C ARG A 142 16.03 -8.94 -6.68
N TRP A 143 15.83 -7.78 -6.04
CA TRP A 143 15.19 -6.62 -6.67
C TRP A 143 16.14 -5.83 -7.58
N LEU A 144 17.44 -6.00 -7.41
CA LEU A 144 18.47 -5.32 -8.20
C LEU A 144 18.92 -6.15 -9.40
N GLN A 145 18.81 -7.48 -9.29
CA GLN A 145 19.06 -8.39 -10.39
C GLN A 145 18.12 -8.03 -11.56
N ASP A 146 18.72 -7.75 -12.71
CA ASP A 146 18.09 -7.47 -14.01
C ASP A 146 17.54 -6.05 -14.27
N ASP A 147 17.72 -5.07 -13.36
CA ASP A 147 17.42 -3.66 -13.65
C ASP A 147 18.59 -2.70 -13.33
N PRO A 148 19.37 -2.28 -14.36
CA PRO A 148 20.48 -1.34 -14.19
C PRO A 148 20.09 0.02 -13.58
N LYS A 149 18.81 0.44 -13.68
CA LYS A 149 18.33 1.67 -13.04
C LYS A 149 18.17 1.48 -11.54
N LEU A 150 17.62 0.33 -11.12
CA LEU A 150 17.48 0.01 -9.69
C LEU A 150 18.84 -0.17 -9.03
N GLN A 151 19.79 -0.83 -9.72
CA GLN A 151 21.17 -0.94 -9.23
C GLN A 151 21.80 0.45 -8.98
N ARG A 152 21.65 1.38 -9.93
CA ARG A 152 22.17 2.75 -9.77
C ARG A 152 21.54 3.50 -8.61
N ILE A 153 20.25 3.28 -8.33
CA ILE A 153 19.58 3.88 -7.16
C ILE A 153 20.14 3.29 -5.87
N ALA A 154 20.30 1.96 -5.80
CA ALA A 154 20.87 1.28 -4.64
C ALA A 154 22.30 1.76 -4.33
N ASP A 155 23.16 1.88 -5.34
CA ASP A 155 24.54 2.36 -5.17
C ASP A 155 24.57 3.80 -4.61
N ARG A 156 23.66 4.67 -5.09
CA ARG A 156 23.52 6.03 -4.57
C ARG A 156 23.05 6.04 -3.11
N CYS A 157 22.09 5.20 -2.76
CA CYS A 157 21.60 5.07 -1.38
C CYS A 157 22.71 4.59 -0.45
N ALA A 158 23.47 3.55 -0.84
CA ALA A 158 24.58 3.03 -0.04
C ALA A 158 25.65 4.10 0.26
N ALA A 159 25.91 5.02 -0.68
CA ALA A 159 26.83 6.14 -0.48
C ALA A 159 26.40 7.13 0.63
N PHE A 160 25.12 7.17 1.02
CA PHE A 160 24.63 8.00 2.13
C PHE A 160 24.67 7.30 3.50
N VAL A 161 24.90 5.98 3.54
CA VAL A 161 24.90 5.18 4.78
C VAL A 161 26.33 4.80 5.22
N SER A 162 27.33 5.05 4.37
CA SER A 162 28.74 4.95 4.74
C SER A 162 29.13 6.12 5.65
N PRO A 163 29.81 5.86 6.79
CA PRO A 163 30.23 6.89 7.74
C PRO A 163 31.23 7.91 7.17
#